data_AF-F2UMZ2-F1
#
_entry.id   AF-F2UMZ2-F1
#
_cell.length_a   1.000
_cell.length_b   1.000
_cell.length_c   1.000
_cell.angle_alpha   90.00
_cell.angle_beta   90.00
_cell.angle_gamma   90.00
#
_symmetry.space_group_name_H-M   'P 1'
#
loop_
_entity.id
_entity.type
_entity.pdbx_description
1 polymer ?
#
loop_
_entity_poly.entity_id
_entity_poly.type
_entity_poly.pdbx_seq_one_letter_code
_entity_poly.pdbx_strand_id
1 'polypeptide(L)'
;MCQKLGRITFRDVGHIRWLSMAHGQTTLQGEVSNVGGINFHGLVELDDFALFAGLHCVRIANRHVDLAPFAGINTLVLARVTVDDQSVIADAEELHVHEAPLETDTLNAKRVTLSFVKGDVPARIHLPNATHFGLGYGSWSTHVKFVLPPRVDTITIRSVDLNIPRFEHARVLDLDCRGKVNLSALARRVDKLVIRSPVMLRTSADNPLGRLLPVPDDVHVCLDDLRIVLTESKLPPCVKELSANGRRIVSRREPGAYPRGIVTRKDASSTCLANVPLLSLSNYRLGDVGALRGRRQLHLVCVTLDGEISDCNHVSLRRCNGSAANLSGITWLYLERATVMASDDDEDVEEDNDADDNSRVPQKPEAPLRVQRIQRVSTCQLGACSVTDSSCFRNVQRLILKRCKFDDLGALTAVGCLVVRDCTSLGDEWAWPDAVLVNRTPEDMMAVLMSGRMEKV
;
A
#
# COMPACT_ATOMS: atom_id res chain seq x y z
N MET A 1 32.96 15.38 -3.67
CA MET A 1 33.32 16.70 -3.11
C MET A 1 32.43 17.73 -3.79
N CYS A 2 31.52 18.40 -3.06
CA CYS A 2 30.66 19.43 -3.65
C CYS A 2 31.44 20.74 -3.76
N GLN A 3 31.37 21.40 -4.91
CA GLN A 3 31.97 22.73 -5.11
C GLN A 3 31.13 23.80 -4.42
N LYS A 4 31.80 24.82 -3.84
CA LYS A 4 31.11 26.00 -3.29
C LYS A 4 30.39 26.72 -4.43
N LEU A 5 29.11 27.02 -4.25
CA LEU A 5 28.32 27.76 -5.23
C LEU A 5 28.45 29.25 -4.95
N GLY A 6 28.88 30.03 -5.96
CA GLY A 6 29.01 31.48 -5.83
C GLY A 6 27.67 32.21 -5.89
N ARG A 7 26.87 31.95 -6.94
CA ARG A 7 25.54 32.56 -7.13
C ARG A 7 24.60 31.54 -7.75
N ILE A 8 23.36 31.48 -7.26
CA ILE A 8 22.32 30.59 -7.78
C ILE A 8 21.14 31.40 -8.30
N THR A 9 20.39 30.84 -9.25
CA THR A 9 19.16 31.46 -9.73
C THR A 9 18.16 30.38 -10.04
N PHE A 10 17.00 30.45 -9.39
CA PHE A 10 15.87 29.56 -9.66
C PHE A 10 14.69 30.40 -10.11
N ARG A 11 14.18 30.11 -11.31
CA ARG A 11 13.00 30.75 -11.86
C ARG A 11 12.07 29.68 -12.42
N ASP A 12 10.77 29.81 -12.12
CA ASP A 12 9.71 28.96 -12.65
C ASP A 12 9.93 27.46 -12.35
N VAL A 13 10.37 27.15 -11.12
CA VAL A 13 10.68 25.79 -10.67
C VAL A 13 9.57 25.28 -9.75
N GLY A 14 8.90 24.20 -10.13
CA GLY A 14 7.84 23.62 -9.29
C GLY A 14 8.35 23.20 -7.90
N HIS A 15 9.49 22.49 -7.83
CA HIS A 15 10.05 22.05 -6.55
C HIS A 15 11.57 21.80 -6.64
N ILE A 16 12.32 22.28 -5.65
CA ILE A 16 13.77 22.10 -5.56
C ILE A 16 14.08 21.03 -4.51
N ARG A 17 14.93 20.05 -4.87
CA ARG A 17 15.46 19.08 -3.92
C ARG A 17 16.97 19.28 -3.78
N TRP A 18 17.38 19.78 -2.62
CA TRP A 18 18.77 20.08 -2.32
C TRP A 18 19.36 18.99 -1.42
N LEU A 19 20.30 18.19 -1.95
CA LEU A 19 20.78 16.98 -1.26
C LEU A 19 22.07 17.17 -0.45
N SER A 20 22.89 18.15 -0.81
CA SER A 20 24.17 18.41 -0.15
C SER A 20 24.69 19.78 -0.56
N MET A 21 25.43 20.44 0.34
CA MET A 21 26.24 21.62 0.01
C MET A 21 27.72 21.31 0.21
N ALA A 22 28.56 22.16 -0.38
CA ALA A 22 29.98 22.16 -0.07
C ALA A 22 30.20 22.43 1.43
N HIS A 23 31.15 21.72 2.01
CA HIS A 23 31.54 21.93 3.40
C HIS A 23 32.06 23.36 3.61
N GLY A 24 31.65 23.99 4.72
CA GLY A 24 31.95 25.37 5.08
C GLY A 24 31.24 26.41 4.20
N GLN A 25 30.14 26.07 3.54
CA GLN A 25 29.26 27.04 2.88
C GLN A 25 28.03 27.29 3.75
N THR A 26 28.00 28.45 4.40
CA THR A 26 26.93 28.83 5.35
C THR A 26 25.92 29.83 4.79
N THR A 27 26.21 30.41 3.61
CA THR A 27 25.37 31.38 2.93
C THR A 27 25.26 31.07 1.43
N LEU A 28 24.15 31.52 0.84
CA LEU A 28 23.90 31.46 -0.60
C LEU A 28 23.45 32.84 -1.09
N GLN A 29 24.00 33.27 -2.22
CA GLN A 29 23.56 34.48 -2.91
C GLN A 29 22.85 34.10 -4.19
N GLY A 30 21.84 34.86 -4.57
CA GLY A 30 21.07 34.52 -5.76
C GLY A 30 19.75 35.22 -5.89
N GLU A 31 18.90 34.63 -6.72
CA GLU A 31 17.52 35.04 -6.92
C GLU A 31 16.64 33.79 -6.97
N VAL A 32 15.52 33.85 -6.26
CA VAL A 32 14.50 32.80 -6.24
C VAL A 32 13.17 33.47 -6.59
N SER A 33 12.58 33.10 -7.71
CA SER A 33 11.30 33.65 -8.15
C SER A 33 10.39 32.56 -8.73
N ASN A 34 9.10 32.57 -8.36
CA ASN A 34 8.13 31.58 -8.83
C ASN A 34 8.59 30.12 -8.58
N VAL A 35 9.02 29.84 -7.35
CA VAL A 35 9.40 28.49 -6.93
C VAL A 35 8.32 27.91 -6.02
N GLY A 36 7.78 26.74 -6.36
CA GLY A 36 6.65 26.15 -5.62
C GLY A 36 7.03 25.55 -4.27
N GLY A 37 8.29 25.11 -4.10
CA GLY A 37 8.80 24.69 -2.80
C GLY A 37 10.25 24.19 -2.84
N ILE A 38 10.83 24.00 -1.66
CA ILE A 38 12.20 23.53 -1.50
C ILE A 38 12.33 22.48 -0.39
N ASN A 39 13.20 21.51 -0.62
CA ASN A 39 13.49 20.44 0.33
C ASN A 39 14.99 20.28 0.52
N PHE A 40 15.46 20.65 1.71
CA PHE A 40 16.83 20.47 2.15
C PHE A 40 16.98 19.10 2.83
N HIS A 41 17.69 18.21 2.16
CA HIS A 41 18.11 16.92 2.69
C HIS A 41 19.60 16.94 3.00
N GLY A 42 20.00 16.18 4.03
CA GLY A 42 21.40 15.91 4.34
C GLY A 42 22.12 17.04 5.08
N LEU A 43 23.46 17.01 5.05
CA LEU A 43 24.32 17.97 5.73
C LEU A 43 24.50 19.25 4.86
N VAL A 44 23.44 20.04 4.67
CA VAL A 44 23.44 21.40 4.07
C VAL A 44 23.85 22.51 5.06
N GLU A 45 25.13 22.90 5.15
CA GLU A 45 25.68 23.86 6.15
C GLU A 45 25.12 25.30 6.14
N LEU A 46 23.96 25.54 5.52
CA LEU A 46 23.31 26.83 5.41
C LEU A 46 22.71 27.27 6.74
N ASP A 47 23.15 28.42 7.22
CA ASP A 47 22.59 29.08 8.41
C ASP A 47 21.60 30.19 8.01
N ASP A 48 21.79 30.80 6.83
CA ASP A 48 20.95 31.88 6.31
C ASP A 48 20.01 31.40 5.19
N PHE A 49 18.71 31.48 5.45
CA PHE A 49 17.64 31.11 4.51
C PHE A 49 16.94 32.32 3.86
N ALA A 50 17.44 33.55 4.03
CA ALA A 50 16.82 34.76 3.50
C ALA A 50 16.56 34.72 1.98
N LEU A 51 17.45 34.04 1.22
CA LEU A 51 17.29 33.83 -0.22
C LEU A 51 15.99 33.10 -0.59
N PHE A 52 15.45 32.30 0.33
CA PHE A 52 14.27 31.48 0.16
C PHE A 52 13.03 32.08 0.85
N ALA A 53 13.09 33.36 1.23
CA ALA A 53 11.94 34.06 1.81
C ALA A 53 10.76 34.12 0.83
N GLY A 54 9.54 34.03 1.36
CA GLY A 54 8.31 34.06 0.58
C GLY A 54 7.94 32.75 -0.13
N LEU A 55 8.71 31.66 0.06
CA LEU A 55 8.30 30.34 -0.41
C LEU A 55 7.07 29.83 0.35
N HIS A 56 6.16 29.16 -0.36
CA HIS A 56 4.96 28.58 0.23
C HIS A 56 5.19 27.21 0.86
N CYS A 57 6.25 26.49 0.49
CA CYS A 57 6.52 25.14 0.96
C CYS A 57 8.02 24.91 1.19
N VAL A 58 8.37 24.51 2.42
CA VAL A 58 9.75 24.30 2.84
C VAL A 58 9.84 23.02 3.67
N ARG A 59 10.83 22.19 3.34
CA ARG A 59 11.23 21.03 4.11
C ARG A 59 12.70 21.12 4.52
N ILE A 60 12.96 20.91 5.80
CA ILE A 60 14.29 21.05 6.40
C ILE A 60 14.60 19.81 7.21
N ALA A 61 15.83 19.28 7.10
CA ALA A 61 16.26 18.14 7.89
C ALA A 61 17.71 18.21 8.45
N ASN A 62 17.89 17.68 9.67
CA ASN A 62 19.16 17.40 10.37
C ASN A 62 20.02 18.60 10.82
N ARG A 63 19.43 19.74 11.23
CA ARG A 63 20.16 21.03 11.37
C ARG A 63 19.59 21.99 12.39
N HIS A 64 20.41 22.95 12.81
CA HIS A 64 19.95 24.17 13.45
C HIS A 64 19.50 25.18 12.37
N VAL A 65 18.36 25.85 12.54
CA VAL A 65 17.79 26.77 11.54
C VAL A 65 17.06 27.94 12.18
N ASP A 66 17.30 29.13 11.63
CA ASP A 66 16.42 30.31 11.79
C ASP A 66 15.24 30.23 10.81
N LEU A 67 14.03 30.22 11.36
CA LEU A 67 12.79 30.13 10.58
C LEU A 67 12.24 31.51 10.17
N ALA A 68 12.74 32.62 10.70
CA ALA A 68 12.20 33.96 10.44
C ALA A 68 12.02 34.30 8.94
N PRO A 69 12.91 33.90 8.01
CA PRO A 69 12.71 34.11 6.57
C PRO A 69 11.43 33.47 6.00
N PHE A 70 10.88 32.47 6.68
CA PHE A 70 9.70 31.71 6.26
C PHE A 70 8.40 32.20 6.93
N ALA A 71 8.38 33.43 7.46
CA ALA A 71 7.15 34.04 7.95
C ALA A 71 6.04 33.99 6.87
N GLY A 72 4.85 33.55 7.26
CA GLY A 72 3.70 33.38 6.34
C GLY A 72 3.77 32.14 5.45
N ILE A 73 4.61 31.15 5.76
CA ILE A 73 4.70 29.90 5.01
C ILE A 73 3.41 29.07 5.10
N ASN A 74 3.00 28.46 3.99
CA ASN A 74 1.82 27.58 3.98
C ASN A 74 2.18 26.19 4.51
N THR A 75 3.25 25.56 4.00
CA THR A 75 3.65 24.20 4.37
C THR A 75 5.06 24.17 4.95
N LEU A 76 5.18 23.76 6.21
CA LEU A 76 6.45 23.63 6.92
C LEU A 76 6.67 22.18 7.36
N VAL A 77 7.80 21.60 6.94
CA VAL A 77 8.22 20.25 7.35
C VAL A 77 9.59 20.30 8.02
N LEU A 78 9.62 19.95 9.30
CA LEU A 78 10.82 19.95 10.14
C LEU A 78 11.17 18.51 10.54
N ALA A 79 12.40 18.09 10.26
CA ALA A 79 12.85 16.73 10.58
C ALA A 79 14.25 16.72 11.21
N ARG A 80 14.40 16.38 12.49
CA ARG A 80 15.70 16.34 13.19
C ARG A 80 16.37 17.71 13.23
N VAL A 81 15.61 18.76 13.51
CA VAL A 81 16.12 20.14 13.54
C VAL A 81 16.09 20.72 14.94
N THR A 82 16.89 21.75 15.18
CA THR A 82 16.75 22.69 16.30
C THR A 82 16.41 24.06 15.74
N VAL A 83 15.57 24.81 16.44
CA VAL A 83 15.06 26.12 15.99
C VAL A 83 15.11 27.08 17.16
N ASP A 84 15.49 28.34 16.90
CA ASP A 84 15.54 29.38 17.93
C ASP A 84 14.17 30.03 18.15
N ASP A 85 13.55 30.53 17.07
CA ASP A 85 12.21 31.10 17.10
C ASP A 85 11.17 30.13 16.47
N GLN A 86 10.12 29.84 17.23
CA GLN A 86 9.03 28.96 16.83
C GLN A 86 7.74 29.71 16.42
N SER A 87 7.77 31.05 16.33
CA SER A 87 6.65 31.85 15.84
C SER A 87 6.10 31.34 14.50
N VAL A 88 7.01 31.04 13.56
CA VAL A 88 6.67 30.50 12.23
C VAL A 88 6.04 29.09 12.30
N ILE A 89 6.39 28.29 13.31
CA ILE A 89 5.78 26.97 13.52
C ILE A 89 4.31 27.12 13.88
N ALA A 90 3.98 28.12 14.71
CA ALA A 90 2.62 28.36 15.16
C ALA A 90 1.69 28.82 14.01
N ASP A 91 2.24 29.56 13.04
CA ASP A 91 1.46 30.23 11.99
C ASP A 91 1.34 29.45 10.67
N ALA A 92 2.10 28.37 10.48
CA ALA A 92 2.02 27.54 9.29
C ALA A 92 0.61 26.96 9.06
N GLU A 93 0.13 26.85 7.82
CA GLU A 93 -1.17 26.23 7.50
C GLU A 93 -1.12 24.69 7.55
N GLU A 94 0.00 24.11 7.12
CA GLU A 94 0.30 22.69 7.17
C GLU A 94 1.67 22.49 7.84
N LEU A 95 1.69 21.75 8.94
CA LEU A 95 2.86 21.57 9.78
C LEU A 95 3.17 20.08 9.99
N HIS A 96 4.41 19.70 9.72
CA HIS A 96 4.92 18.37 10.01
C HIS A 96 6.21 18.48 10.83
N VAL A 97 6.18 18.01 12.07
CA VAL A 97 7.31 18.03 12.99
C VAL A 97 7.75 16.60 13.29
N HIS A 98 9.02 16.32 13.05
CA HIS A 98 9.66 15.04 13.33
C HIS A 98 10.99 15.27 14.04
N GLU A 99 11.21 14.71 15.23
CA GLU A 99 12.50 14.83 15.92
C GLU A 99 13.01 16.27 16.14
N ALA A 100 12.10 17.25 16.32
CA ALA A 100 12.42 18.66 16.53
C ALA A 100 11.76 19.20 17.81
N PRO A 101 12.24 20.31 18.39
CA PRO A 101 11.61 20.92 19.56
C PRO A 101 10.25 21.51 19.20
N LEU A 102 9.35 21.51 20.18
CA LEU A 102 8.04 22.16 20.09
C LEU A 102 7.74 22.81 21.44
N GLU A 103 7.89 24.12 21.50
CA GLU A 103 7.74 24.95 22.70
C GLU A 103 6.47 25.79 22.64
N THR A 104 5.92 26.03 21.44
CA THR A 104 4.65 26.71 21.28
C THR A 104 3.49 25.85 21.78
N ASP A 105 2.59 26.44 22.55
CA ASP A 105 1.39 25.79 23.06
C ASP A 105 0.22 25.83 22.07
N THR A 106 0.35 26.58 20.97
CA THR A 106 -0.74 26.80 20.02
C THR A 106 -0.24 26.66 18.59
N LEU A 107 -0.95 25.84 17.80
CA LEU A 107 -0.67 25.56 16.40
C LEU A 107 -1.91 25.93 15.56
N ASN A 108 -1.82 26.98 14.76
CA ASN A 108 -2.93 27.48 13.94
C ASN A 108 -3.13 26.70 12.63
N ALA A 109 -2.28 25.70 12.39
CA ALA A 109 -2.32 24.83 11.22
C ALA A 109 -3.64 24.04 11.10
N LYS A 110 -4.10 23.88 9.85
CA LYS A 110 -5.22 22.99 9.49
C LYS A 110 -4.80 21.52 9.48
N ARG A 111 -3.54 21.25 9.14
CA ARG A 111 -2.99 19.89 9.06
C ARG A 111 -1.73 19.81 9.90
N VAL A 112 -1.76 19.00 10.95
CA VAL A 112 -0.63 18.87 11.89
C VAL A 112 -0.23 17.41 12.00
N THR A 113 1.06 17.12 11.79
CA THR A 113 1.65 15.81 12.09
C THR A 113 2.85 15.98 13.01
N LEU A 114 2.83 15.33 14.17
CA LEU A 114 3.91 15.41 15.15
C LEU A 114 4.48 14.02 15.42
N SER A 115 5.80 13.87 15.50
CA SER A 115 6.47 12.61 15.81
C SER A 115 7.83 12.84 16.46
N PHE A 116 8.20 12.00 17.45
CA PHE A 116 9.46 12.10 18.20
C PHE A 116 9.84 13.53 18.64
N VAL A 117 8.88 14.36 19.04
CA VAL A 117 9.15 15.74 19.47
C VAL A 117 10.11 15.75 20.66
N LYS A 118 11.09 16.65 20.64
CA LYS A 118 12.16 16.77 21.64
C LYS A 118 11.93 17.99 22.54
N GLY A 119 12.64 18.05 23.67
CA GLY A 119 12.63 19.20 24.58
C GLY A 119 11.42 19.23 25.52
N ASP A 120 11.26 20.38 26.19
CA ASP A 120 10.18 20.63 27.15
C ASP A 120 8.86 20.94 26.42
N VAL A 121 8.22 19.87 25.94
CA VAL A 121 6.93 19.98 25.25
C VAL A 121 5.87 20.55 26.20
N PRO A 122 5.10 21.57 25.79
CA PRO A 122 4.01 22.12 26.58
C PRO A 122 3.06 21.02 27.08
N ALA A 123 2.65 21.14 28.34
CA ALA A 123 1.68 20.20 28.93
C ALA A 123 0.34 20.19 28.19
N ARG A 124 0.04 21.24 27.42
CA ARG A 124 -1.19 21.39 26.64
C ARG A 124 -0.88 22.06 25.31
N ILE A 125 -1.34 21.45 24.22
CA ILE A 125 -1.19 21.98 22.86
C ILE A 125 -2.59 22.21 22.26
N HIS A 126 -2.85 23.44 21.82
CA HIS A 126 -4.08 23.91 21.24
C HIS A 126 -4.00 23.90 19.71
N LEU A 127 -4.99 23.30 19.05
CA LEU A 127 -5.05 23.20 17.60
C LEU A 127 -6.40 23.72 17.08
N PRO A 128 -6.69 25.03 17.21
CA PRO A 128 -8.03 25.59 17.00
C PRO A 128 -8.59 25.41 15.58
N ASN A 129 -7.71 25.29 14.57
CA ASN A 129 -8.11 25.19 13.15
C ASN A 129 -7.89 23.79 12.56
N ALA A 130 -7.46 22.81 13.37
CA ALA A 130 -7.05 21.52 12.85
C ALA A 130 -8.24 20.72 12.28
N THR A 131 -8.17 20.45 10.98
CA THR A 131 -9.01 19.48 10.29
C THR A 131 -8.34 18.11 10.23
N HIS A 132 -7.00 18.06 10.27
CA HIS A 132 -6.22 16.83 10.26
C HIS A 132 -5.19 16.86 11.38
N PHE A 133 -5.20 15.83 12.22
CA PHE A 133 -4.24 15.67 13.30
C PHE A 133 -3.58 14.30 13.24
N GLY A 134 -2.25 14.29 13.21
CA GLY A 134 -1.40 13.11 13.16
C GLY A 134 -0.45 13.10 14.36
N LEU A 135 -0.47 12.01 15.12
CA LEU A 135 0.49 11.71 16.16
C LEU A 135 1.26 10.46 15.76
N GLY A 136 2.50 10.62 15.31
CA GLY A 136 3.40 9.53 14.95
C GLY A 136 4.19 8.98 16.13
N TYR A 137 5.01 7.96 15.83
CA TYR A 137 5.84 7.30 16.83
C TYR A 137 6.73 8.33 17.53
N GLY A 138 6.91 8.16 18.84
CA GLY A 138 7.62 9.11 19.69
C GLY A 138 7.39 8.78 21.15
N SER A 139 8.34 9.16 22.01
CA SER A 139 8.11 9.17 23.46
C SER A 139 7.31 10.44 23.77
N TRP A 140 6.01 10.33 23.69
CA TRP A 140 5.11 11.40 24.14
C TRP A 140 4.92 11.23 25.63
N SER A 141 5.19 12.26 26.42
CA SER A 141 4.79 12.20 27.81
C SER A 141 3.26 12.05 27.86
N THR A 142 2.77 11.12 28.67
CA THR A 142 1.33 10.89 28.86
C THR A 142 0.61 12.11 29.43
N HIS A 143 1.36 13.14 29.81
CA HIS A 143 0.91 14.40 30.36
C HIS A 143 0.58 15.46 29.29
N VAL A 144 1.07 15.32 28.04
CA VAL A 144 0.72 16.28 26.97
C VAL A 144 -0.74 16.11 26.57
N LYS A 145 -1.53 17.16 26.73
CA LYS A 145 -2.94 17.20 26.32
C LYS A 145 -3.11 17.97 25.02
N PHE A 146 -3.54 17.29 23.97
CA PHE A 146 -3.95 17.93 22.73
C PHE A 146 -5.41 18.38 22.81
N VAL A 147 -5.67 19.63 22.42
CA VAL A 147 -7.01 20.22 22.35
C VAL A 147 -7.36 20.47 20.89
N LEU A 148 -8.20 19.58 20.35
CA LEU A 148 -8.70 19.64 18.99
C LEU A 148 -10.03 20.41 18.92
N PRO A 149 -10.44 20.87 17.73
CA PRO A 149 -11.79 21.36 17.51
C PRO A 149 -12.82 20.23 17.74
N PRO A 150 -14.09 20.56 18.01
CA PRO A 150 -15.13 19.56 18.22
C PRO A 150 -15.27 18.56 17.06
N ARG A 151 -15.13 19.04 15.82
CA ARG A 151 -15.23 18.25 14.61
C ARG A 151 -13.93 18.30 13.83
N VAL A 152 -13.39 17.13 13.50
CA VAL A 152 -12.10 16.97 12.81
C VAL A 152 -12.30 16.00 11.65
N ASP A 153 -11.70 16.23 10.49
CA ASP A 153 -11.86 15.29 9.38
C ASP A 153 -11.07 14.00 9.62
N THR A 154 -9.84 14.09 10.10
CA THR A 154 -8.98 12.92 10.27
C THR A 154 -8.09 13.03 11.48
N ILE A 155 -8.12 11.98 12.31
CA ILE A 155 -7.21 11.80 13.43
C ILE A 155 -6.41 10.53 13.15
N THR A 156 -5.09 10.61 13.15
CA THR A 156 -4.19 9.46 12.99
C THR A 156 -3.29 9.35 14.20
N ILE A 157 -3.32 8.23 14.91
CA ILE A 157 -2.47 7.98 16.07
C ILE A 157 -1.65 6.71 15.81
N ARG A 158 -0.35 6.87 15.67
CA ARG A 158 0.64 5.79 15.52
C ARG A 158 1.62 5.90 16.67
N SER A 159 1.29 5.34 17.82
CA SER A 159 2.05 5.57 19.05
C SER A 159 2.14 4.31 19.90
N VAL A 160 3.24 4.15 20.62
CA VAL A 160 3.35 3.10 21.64
C VAL A 160 2.37 3.42 22.78
N ASP A 161 2.33 4.70 23.18
CA ASP A 161 1.51 5.19 24.26
C ASP A 161 0.13 5.66 23.76
N LEU A 162 -0.89 5.37 24.56
CA LEU A 162 -2.26 5.71 24.21
C LEU A 162 -2.59 7.15 24.63
N ASN A 163 -2.40 8.10 23.71
CA ASN A 163 -2.82 9.48 23.89
C ASN A 163 -3.78 9.91 22.77
N ILE A 164 -5.03 9.47 22.89
CA ILE A 164 -6.10 9.88 21.96
C ILE A 164 -6.71 11.19 22.49
N PRO A 165 -6.63 12.30 21.73
CA PRO A 165 -7.24 13.56 22.15
C PRO A 165 -8.75 13.44 22.34
N ARG A 166 -9.32 14.32 23.16
CA ARG A 166 -10.79 14.46 23.22
C ARG A 166 -11.27 15.21 21.99
N PHE A 167 -12.37 14.74 21.39
CA PHE A 167 -13.05 15.34 20.23
C PHE A 167 -14.55 15.03 20.33
N GLU A 168 -15.43 15.68 19.58
CA GLU A 168 -16.85 15.27 19.55
C GLU A 168 -17.09 14.27 18.43
N HIS A 169 -16.63 14.59 17.22
CA HIS A 169 -16.80 13.74 16.05
C HIS A 169 -15.60 13.83 15.09
N ALA A 170 -15.29 12.72 14.41
CA ALA A 170 -14.34 12.75 13.30
C ALA A 170 -14.74 11.85 12.13
N ARG A 171 -14.52 12.29 10.89
CA ARG A 171 -14.84 11.45 9.73
C ARG A 171 -14.00 10.17 9.70
N VAL A 172 -12.70 10.26 10.01
CA VAL A 172 -11.79 9.11 10.07
C VAL A 172 -10.93 9.14 11.32
N LEU A 173 -10.86 8.01 12.02
CA LEU A 173 -9.89 7.75 13.09
C LEU A 173 -9.02 6.55 12.73
N ASP A 174 -7.72 6.79 12.51
CA ASP A 174 -6.72 5.77 12.19
C ASP A 174 -5.83 5.48 13.39
N LEU A 175 -5.86 4.25 13.88
CA LEU A 175 -5.18 3.81 15.10
C LEU A 175 -4.16 2.70 14.81
N ASP A 176 -2.91 3.00 15.13
CA ASP A 176 -1.80 2.05 15.22
C ASP A 176 -1.15 2.17 16.61
N CYS A 177 -1.88 1.69 17.62
CA CYS A 177 -1.47 1.81 19.02
C CYS A 177 -1.25 0.43 19.66
N ARG A 178 -0.42 0.36 20.70
CA ARG A 178 -0.29 -0.88 21.52
C ARG A 178 -1.19 -0.89 22.75
N GLY A 179 -1.78 0.26 23.10
CA GLY A 179 -2.64 0.42 24.27
C GLY A 179 -4.04 -0.19 24.16
N LYS A 180 -4.70 -0.36 25.31
CA LYS A 180 -6.11 -0.79 25.37
C LYS A 180 -7.03 0.39 25.15
N VAL A 181 -7.97 0.26 24.21
CA VAL A 181 -8.91 1.32 23.85
C VAL A 181 -10.34 0.81 23.90
N ASN A 182 -11.26 1.65 24.38
CA ASN A 182 -12.68 1.39 24.25
C ASN A 182 -13.13 1.69 22.81
N LEU A 183 -13.06 0.69 21.94
CA LEU A 183 -13.38 0.84 20.51
C LEU A 183 -14.85 1.20 20.28
N SER A 184 -15.79 0.70 21.09
CA SER A 184 -17.21 1.01 20.92
C SER A 184 -17.53 2.47 21.24
N ALA A 185 -16.88 3.05 22.25
CA ALA A 185 -17.03 4.47 22.56
C ALA A 185 -16.46 5.38 21.47
N LEU A 186 -15.34 4.99 20.85
CA LEU A 186 -14.77 5.73 19.72
C LEU A 186 -15.59 5.57 18.44
N ALA A 187 -16.07 4.36 18.17
CA ALA A 187 -16.88 4.03 17.01
C ALA A 187 -18.12 4.93 16.87
N ARG A 188 -18.76 5.31 18.00
CA ARG A 188 -19.92 6.23 18.00
C ARG A 188 -19.59 7.67 17.64
N ARG A 189 -18.31 8.03 17.62
CA ARG A 189 -17.82 9.39 17.37
C ARG A 189 -17.15 9.49 16.01
N VAL A 190 -17.21 8.44 15.18
CA VAL A 190 -16.53 8.44 13.88
C VAL A 190 -17.36 7.81 12.78
N ASP A 191 -17.17 8.26 11.55
CA ASP A 191 -17.77 7.60 10.37
C ASP A 191 -16.97 6.35 9.99
N LYS A 192 -15.63 6.41 10.10
CA LYS A 192 -14.72 5.31 9.79
C LYS A 192 -13.65 5.14 10.86
N LEU A 193 -13.52 3.91 11.37
CA LEU A 193 -12.48 3.50 12.31
C LEU A 193 -11.48 2.58 11.61
N VAL A 194 -10.22 3.02 11.47
CA VAL A 194 -9.11 2.22 10.91
C VAL A 194 -8.26 1.69 12.06
N ILE A 195 -8.00 0.38 12.07
CA ILE A 195 -7.19 -0.29 13.11
C ILE A 195 -6.07 -1.06 12.42
N ARG A 196 -4.83 -0.66 12.72
CA ARG A 196 -3.60 -1.25 12.14
C ARG A 196 -2.89 -2.22 13.09
N SER A 197 -3.11 -2.06 14.39
CA SER A 197 -2.44 -2.87 15.41
C SER A 197 -3.35 -4.02 15.87
N PRO A 198 -2.98 -5.30 15.65
CA PRO A 198 -3.79 -6.43 16.09
C PRO A 198 -3.91 -6.51 17.62
N VAL A 199 -2.97 -5.90 18.36
CA VAL A 199 -3.00 -5.86 19.84
C VAL A 199 -4.24 -5.10 20.35
N MET A 200 -4.74 -4.13 19.57
CA MET A 200 -5.93 -3.36 19.93
C MET A 200 -7.21 -4.19 19.88
N LEU A 201 -7.22 -5.31 19.16
CA LEU A 201 -8.41 -6.11 18.90
C LEU A 201 -8.60 -7.24 19.93
N ARG A 202 -7.51 -7.69 20.56
CA ARG A 202 -7.50 -8.88 21.42
C ARG A 202 -8.09 -8.62 22.80
N THR A 203 -8.97 -9.51 23.25
CA THR A 203 -9.39 -9.63 24.65
C THR A 203 -8.63 -10.73 25.38
N SER A 204 -8.34 -11.85 24.70
CA SER A 204 -7.54 -12.99 25.17
C SER A 204 -6.71 -13.57 24.02
N ALA A 205 -5.87 -14.59 24.30
CA ALA A 205 -5.13 -15.32 23.27
C ALA A 205 -6.08 -16.00 22.27
N ASP A 206 -7.19 -16.55 22.76
CA ASP A 206 -8.17 -17.31 21.98
C ASP A 206 -9.23 -16.41 21.33
N ASN A 207 -9.25 -15.12 21.66
CA ASN A 207 -10.20 -14.16 21.09
C ASN A 207 -9.46 -12.95 20.50
N PRO A 208 -8.84 -13.11 19.32
CA PRO A 208 -8.01 -12.07 18.70
C PRO A 208 -8.82 -10.84 18.24
N LEU A 209 -10.14 -10.94 18.16
CA LEU A 209 -11.05 -9.91 17.65
C LEU A 209 -12.12 -9.48 18.67
N GLY A 210 -12.02 -9.94 19.92
CA GLY A 210 -13.10 -9.81 20.90
C GLY A 210 -13.53 -8.37 21.20
N ARG A 211 -12.64 -7.38 20.99
CA ARG A 211 -12.97 -5.97 21.22
C ARG A 211 -13.80 -5.32 20.10
N LEU A 212 -13.97 -5.99 18.97
CA LEU A 212 -14.86 -5.54 17.91
C LEU A 212 -16.31 -5.95 18.17
N LEU A 213 -16.55 -6.97 19.00
CA LEU A 213 -17.91 -7.45 19.30
C LEU A 213 -18.85 -6.36 19.84
N PRO A 214 -18.41 -5.40 20.68
CA PRO A 214 -19.28 -4.33 21.16
C PRO A 214 -19.44 -3.15 20.19
N VAL A 215 -18.81 -3.19 19.01
CA VAL A 215 -18.89 -2.11 18.00
C VAL A 215 -20.18 -2.29 17.18
N PRO A 216 -21.03 -1.26 17.06
CA PRO A 216 -22.26 -1.34 16.26
C PRO A 216 -22.02 -1.70 14.79
N ASP A 217 -22.94 -2.46 14.19
CA ASP A 217 -22.83 -3.02 12.84
C ASP A 217 -22.88 -1.98 11.70
N ASP A 218 -23.46 -0.81 11.99
CA ASP A 218 -23.57 0.34 11.10
C ASP A 218 -22.25 1.12 10.97
N VAL A 219 -21.33 0.95 11.92
CA VAL A 219 -20.02 1.63 11.90
C VAL A 219 -19.13 1.00 10.83
N HIS A 220 -18.44 1.84 10.05
CA HIS A 220 -17.44 1.38 9.09
C HIS A 220 -16.11 1.12 9.79
N VAL A 221 -15.80 -0.16 10.04
CA VAL A 221 -14.49 -0.58 10.55
C VAL A 221 -13.60 -1.09 9.41
N CYS A 222 -12.37 -0.58 9.36
CA CYS A 222 -11.31 -1.00 8.47
C CYS A 222 -10.17 -1.60 9.28
N LEU A 223 -9.85 -2.86 9.00
CA LEU A 223 -8.75 -3.59 9.61
C LEU A 223 -7.58 -3.59 8.63
N ASP A 224 -6.50 -2.87 8.89
CA ASP A 224 -5.41 -2.68 7.93
C ASP A 224 -4.09 -3.30 8.38
N ASP A 225 -3.32 -3.85 7.44
CA ASP A 225 -2.03 -4.54 7.64
C ASP A 225 -1.97 -5.53 8.83
N LEU A 226 -3.06 -6.26 9.07
CA LEU A 226 -3.13 -7.15 10.23
C LEU A 226 -2.39 -8.46 10.02
N ARG A 227 -1.49 -8.79 10.96
CA ARG A 227 -0.81 -10.11 11.02
C ARG A 227 -1.57 -11.12 11.88
N ILE A 228 -2.87 -11.27 11.62
CA ILE A 228 -3.77 -12.13 12.41
C ILE A 228 -3.94 -13.53 11.81
N VAL A 229 -4.36 -14.46 12.66
CA VAL A 229 -4.84 -15.79 12.24
C VAL A 229 -6.34 -15.65 11.98
N LEU A 230 -6.80 -16.11 10.82
CA LEU A 230 -8.17 -15.94 10.33
C LEU A 230 -8.87 -17.30 10.20
N THR A 231 -8.77 -18.17 11.21
CA THR A 231 -9.14 -19.59 11.07
C THR A 231 -10.55 -19.93 11.56
N GLU A 232 -11.11 -19.24 12.56
CA GLU A 232 -12.29 -19.79 13.27
C GLU A 232 -13.43 -18.79 13.56
N SER A 233 -13.13 -17.52 13.86
CA SER A 233 -14.16 -16.55 14.24
C SER A 233 -14.68 -15.76 13.04
N LYS A 234 -16.01 -15.70 12.86
CA LYS A 234 -16.63 -14.77 11.89
C LYS A 234 -16.29 -13.33 12.24
N LEU A 235 -15.94 -12.54 11.23
CA LEU A 235 -15.74 -11.10 11.42
C LEU A 235 -17.07 -10.43 11.77
N PRO A 236 -17.09 -9.52 12.76
CA PRO A 236 -18.28 -8.72 13.06
C PRO A 236 -18.75 -7.95 11.82
N PRO A 237 -20.07 -7.77 11.62
CA PRO A 237 -20.60 -7.06 10.45
C PRO A 237 -20.12 -5.62 10.29
N CYS A 238 -19.68 -4.97 11.37
CA CYS A 238 -19.06 -3.63 11.32
C CYS A 238 -17.76 -3.60 10.49
N VAL A 239 -17.08 -4.74 10.27
CA VAL A 239 -15.87 -4.82 9.45
C VAL A 239 -16.22 -4.75 7.96
N LYS A 240 -16.01 -3.59 7.34
CA LYS A 240 -16.28 -3.36 5.92
C LYS A 240 -15.03 -3.49 5.05
N GLU A 241 -13.84 -3.35 5.65
CA GLU A 241 -12.57 -3.46 4.94
C GLU A 241 -11.58 -4.30 5.76
N LEU A 242 -10.89 -5.21 5.10
CA LEU A 242 -9.82 -6.03 5.71
C LEU A 242 -8.62 -6.11 4.78
N SER A 243 -7.45 -5.76 5.31
CA SER A 243 -6.13 -5.99 4.76
C SER A 243 -5.32 -6.81 5.76
N ALA A 244 -4.92 -8.02 5.37
CA ALA A 244 -4.19 -8.92 6.26
C ALA A 244 -2.98 -9.58 5.58
N ASN A 245 -1.97 -9.88 6.38
CA ASN A 245 -0.74 -10.54 5.93
C ASN A 245 -0.42 -11.77 6.78
N GLY A 246 -0.50 -12.93 6.13
CA GLY A 246 -0.29 -14.26 6.72
C GLY A 246 1.17 -14.66 6.82
N ARG A 247 2.12 -13.82 6.39
CA ARG A 247 3.55 -14.16 6.37
C ARG A 247 4.06 -14.46 7.77
N ARG A 248 4.46 -15.72 8.00
CA ARG A 248 5.23 -16.12 9.19
C ARG A 248 6.69 -16.27 8.80
N ILE A 249 7.55 -15.42 9.38
CA ILE A 249 9.00 -15.60 9.28
C ILE A 249 9.38 -16.54 10.41
N VAL A 250 9.62 -17.82 10.09
CA VAL A 250 10.24 -18.74 11.04
C VAL A 250 11.74 -18.55 10.93
N SER A 251 12.32 -17.70 11.77
CA SER A 251 13.77 -17.65 11.91
C SER A 251 14.22 -18.88 12.70
N ARG A 252 14.72 -19.91 12.01
CA ARG A 252 15.49 -20.96 12.68
C ARG A 252 16.82 -20.32 13.11
N ARG A 253 16.99 -20.07 14.41
CA ARG A 253 18.30 -19.72 14.96
C ARG A 253 19.09 -21.02 15.13
N GLU A 254 19.70 -21.48 14.06
CA GLU A 254 20.83 -22.39 14.19
C GLU A 254 22.11 -21.54 14.32
N PRO A 255 22.92 -21.72 15.38
CA PRO A 255 24.18 -21.00 15.52
C PRO A 255 25.11 -21.34 14.34
N GLY A 256 25.49 -20.33 13.55
CA GLY A 256 26.49 -20.47 12.48
C GLY A 256 25.97 -20.52 11.04
N ALA A 257 24.66 -20.59 10.80
CA ALA A 257 24.07 -20.55 9.46
C ALA A 257 23.34 -19.22 9.18
N TYR A 258 23.54 -18.64 8.00
CA TYR A 258 22.72 -17.51 7.54
C TYR A 258 21.24 -17.92 7.56
N PRO A 259 20.35 -17.16 8.21
CA PRO A 259 18.96 -17.56 8.33
C PRO A 259 18.27 -17.50 6.96
N ARG A 260 18.17 -18.64 6.27
CA ARG A 260 17.16 -18.85 5.22
C ARG A 260 15.82 -19.04 5.92
N GLY A 261 15.12 -17.93 6.20
CA GLY A 261 13.80 -17.99 6.81
C GLY A 261 12.83 -18.74 5.91
N ILE A 262 12.34 -19.90 6.36
CA ILE A 262 11.24 -20.61 5.70
C ILE A 262 9.99 -19.74 5.89
N VAL A 263 9.42 -19.27 4.79
CA VAL A 263 8.15 -18.54 4.79
C VAL A 263 7.03 -19.57 4.83
N THR A 264 6.39 -19.72 5.99
CA THR A 264 5.16 -20.52 6.10
C THR A 264 3.94 -19.62 5.91
N ARG A 265 3.01 -20.04 5.05
CA ARG A 265 1.71 -19.39 4.86
C ARG A 265 0.79 -19.79 6.01
N LYS A 266 -0.10 -18.89 6.42
CA LYS A 266 -1.17 -19.22 7.38
C LYS A 266 -2.41 -19.69 6.63
N ASP A 267 -3.10 -20.65 7.19
CA ASP A 267 -4.45 -20.98 6.75
C ASP A 267 -5.40 -19.84 7.15
N ALA A 268 -6.33 -19.52 6.26
CA ALA A 268 -7.45 -18.63 6.54
C ALA A 268 -8.75 -19.31 6.09
N SER A 269 -9.72 -19.29 6.99
CA SER A 269 -11.08 -19.73 6.73
C SER A 269 -11.79 -18.65 5.93
N SER A 270 -12.28 -19.01 4.75
CA SER A 270 -13.03 -18.11 3.90
C SER A 270 -14.39 -17.71 4.49
N THR A 271 -14.98 -18.58 5.32
CA THR A 271 -16.22 -18.29 6.05
C THR A 271 -16.06 -17.16 7.07
N CYS A 272 -14.87 -16.99 7.64
CA CYS A 272 -14.51 -15.83 8.49
C CYS A 272 -14.62 -14.51 7.69
N LEU A 273 -14.34 -14.58 6.39
CA LEU A 273 -14.17 -13.44 5.50
C LEU A 273 -15.44 -13.10 4.71
N ALA A 274 -16.47 -13.95 4.75
CA ALA A 274 -17.63 -13.90 3.88
C ALA A 274 -18.35 -12.53 3.86
N ASN A 275 -18.35 -11.81 4.98
CA ASN A 275 -19.10 -10.56 5.14
C ASN A 275 -18.30 -9.29 4.80
N VAL A 276 -17.02 -9.40 4.41
CA VAL A 276 -16.17 -8.23 4.16
C VAL A 276 -16.23 -7.83 2.69
N PRO A 277 -16.80 -6.67 2.29
CA PRO A 277 -16.92 -6.28 0.90
C PRO A 277 -15.59 -5.85 0.25
N LEU A 278 -14.64 -5.31 1.03
CA LEU A 278 -13.29 -4.98 0.56
C LEU A 278 -12.25 -5.85 1.24
N LEU A 279 -11.75 -6.85 0.53
CA LEU A 279 -10.83 -7.84 1.06
C LEU A 279 -9.48 -7.76 0.34
N SER A 280 -8.41 -7.57 1.11
CA SER A 280 -7.02 -7.67 0.69
C SER A 280 -6.29 -8.69 1.55
N LEU A 281 -5.77 -9.76 0.94
CA LEU A 281 -5.01 -10.78 1.65
C LEU A 281 -3.65 -10.99 1.01
N SER A 282 -2.65 -11.24 1.85
CA SER A 282 -1.34 -11.64 1.38
C SER A 282 -0.78 -12.82 2.16
N ASN A 283 -0.11 -13.76 1.48
CA ASN A 283 0.60 -14.89 2.11
C ASN A 283 -0.30 -15.82 2.95
N TYR A 284 -1.51 -16.11 2.45
CA TYR A 284 -2.46 -17.05 3.07
C TYR A 284 -2.70 -18.28 2.19
N ARG A 285 -3.20 -19.36 2.79
CA ARG A 285 -3.85 -20.48 2.10
C ARG A 285 -5.35 -20.43 2.39
N LEU A 286 -6.17 -20.49 1.34
CA LEU A 286 -7.62 -20.44 1.44
C LEU A 286 -8.21 -21.82 1.07
N GLY A 287 -8.96 -22.41 2.01
CA GLY A 287 -9.53 -23.76 1.83
C GLY A 287 -10.89 -23.81 1.12
N ASP A 288 -11.63 -22.70 1.05
CA ASP A 288 -12.93 -22.63 0.37
C ASP A 288 -13.11 -21.27 -0.31
N VAL A 289 -12.72 -21.17 -1.58
CA VAL A 289 -12.77 -19.89 -2.32
C VAL A 289 -14.21 -19.46 -2.63
N GLY A 290 -15.20 -20.35 -2.57
CA GLY A 290 -16.60 -20.05 -2.90
C GLY A 290 -17.24 -19.02 -1.95
N ALA A 291 -16.83 -19.00 -0.68
CA ALA A 291 -17.25 -17.98 0.28
C ALA A 291 -16.69 -16.57 -0.03
N LEU A 292 -15.88 -16.41 -1.09
CA LEU A 292 -15.34 -15.13 -1.52
C LEU A 292 -16.20 -14.39 -2.56
N ARG A 293 -17.31 -14.99 -3.00
CA ARG A 293 -18.22 -14.44 -4.02
C ARG A 293 -18.83 -13.10 -3.64
N GLY A 294 -19.31 -12.34 -4.63
CA GLY A 294 -20.18 -11.18 -4.38
C GLY A 294 -19.47 -9.92 -3.89
N ARG A 295 -18.13 -9.86 -3.94
CA ARG A 295 -17.37 -8.76 -3.33
C ARG A 295 -17.23 -7.55 -4.23
N ARG A 296 -17.26 -6.37 -3.61
CA ARG A 296 -16.92 -5.12 -4.31
C ARG A 296 -15.44 -5.11 -4.69
N GLN A 297 -14.56 -5.59 -3.83
CA GLN A 297 -13.12 -5.66 -4.12
C GLN A 297 -12.47 -6.87 -3.45
N LEU A 298 -11.72 -7.63 -4.24
CA LEU A 298 -10.91 -8.76 -3.83
C LEU A 298 -9.49 -8.60 -4.36
N HIS A 299 -8.50 -8.48 -3.47
CA HIS A 299 -7.10 -8.31 -3.79
C HIS A 299 -6.27 -9.40 -3.08
N LEU A 300 -5.74 -10.36 -3.82
CA LEU A 300 -5.00 -11.48 -3.29
C LEU A 300 -3.55 -11.44 -3.81
N VAL A 301 -2.58 -11.54 -2.90
CA VAL A 301 -1.15 -11.50 -3.24
C VAL A 301 -0.41 -12.66 -2.60
N CYS A 302 0.28 -13.50 -3.37
CA CYS A 302 0.97 -14.66 -2.83
C CYS A 302 0.04 -15.58 -2.00
N VAL A 303 -1.20 -15.75 -2.46
CA VAL A 303 -2.22 -16.59 -1.80
C VAL A 303 -2.32 -17.92 -2.54
N THR A 304 -2.39 -19.03 -1.80
CA THR A 304 -2.81 -20.34 -2.35
C THR A 304 -4.31 -20.42 -2.28
N LEU A 305 -4.96 -20.69 -3.40
CA LEU A 305 -6.41 -20.75 -3.50
C LEU A 305 -6.82 -21.84 -4.48
N ASP A 306 -7.83 -22.62 -4.11
CA ASP A 306 -8.41 -23.67 -4.94
C ASP A 306 -9.93 -23.49 -5.00
N GLY A 307 -10.49 -23.34 -6.20
CA GLY A 307 -11.95 -23.24 -6.40
C GLY A 307 -12.39 -22.12 -7.35
N GLU A 308 -13.56 -21.56 -7.09
CA GLU A 308 -14.24 -20.59 -7.99
C GLU A 308 -14.38 -19.21 -7.35
N ILE A 309 -14.15 -18.15 -8.14
CA ILE A 309 -14.42 -16.76 -7.75
C ILE A 309 -15.49 -16.20 -8.69
N SER A 310 -16.61 -15.77 -8.12
CA SER A 310 -17.71 -15.23 -8.90
C SER A 310 -18.28 -13.91 -8.37
N ASP A 311 -18.94 -13.19 -9.27
CA ASP A 311 -19.82 -12.04 -8.97
C ASP A 311 -19.13 -10.92 -8.19
N CYS A 312 -17.87 -10.64 -8.50
CA CYS A 312 -17.08 -9.60 -7.85
C CYS A 312 -16.92 -8.38 -8.78
N ASN A 313 -16.98 -7.15 -8.26
CA ASN A 313 -16.75 -5.98 -9.13
C ASN A 313 -15.28 -5.88 -9.54
N HIS A 314 -14.35 -6.07 -8.60
CA HIS A 314 -12.92 -5.94 -8.86
C HIS A 314 -12.14 -7.09 -8.21
N VAL A 315 -11.43 -7.87 -9.03
CA VAL A 315 -10.58 -8.99 -8.59
C VAL A 315 -9.15 -8.76 -9.07
N SER A 316 -8.19 -8.86 -8.16
CA SER A 316 -6.76 -8.78 -8.47
C SER A 316 -6.04 -9.95 -7.82
N LEU A 317 -5.54 -10.89 -8.61
CA LEU A 317 -4.78 -12.05 -8.16
C LEU A 317 -3.33 -11.88 -8.62
N ARG A 318 -2.41 -11.77 -7.66
CA ARG A 318 -1.00 -11.45 -7.96
C ARG A 318 -0.09 -12.49 -7.34
N ARG A 319 0.67 -13.20 -8.19
CA ARG A 319 1.62 -14.23 -7.73
C ARG A 319 0.94 -15.28 -6.84
N CYS A 320 -0.34 -15.55 -7.11
CA CYS A 320 -1.10 -16.58 -6.43
C CYS A 320 -0.71 -17.96 -6.97
N ASN A 321 -1.02 -19.00 -6.19
CA ASN A 321 -0.77 -20.40 -6.52
C ASN A 321 -2.06 -21.20 -6.33
N GLY A 322 -2.10 -22.43 -6.85
CA GLY A 322 -3.27 -23.32 -6.80
C GLY A 322 -4.06 -23.30 -8.10
N SER A 323 -5.35 -23.66 -8.04
CA SER A 323 -6.23 -23.73 -9.22
C SER A 323 -7.50 -22.90 -9.06
N ALA A 324 -7.72 -21.97 -9.99
CA ALA A 324 -8.98 -21.25 -10.15
C ALA A 324 -9.76 -21.85 -11.33
N ALA A 325 -10.65 -22.80 -11.02
CA ALA A 325 -11.45 -23.50 -12.03
C ALA A 325 -12.35 -22.54 -12.83
N ASN A 326 -12.87 -21.49 -12.18
CA ASN A 326 -13.81 -20.55 -12.78
C ASN A 326 -13.69 -19.15 -12.18
N LEU A 327 -13.47 -18.16 -13.04
CA LEU A 327 -13.54 -16.73 -12.73
C LEU A 327 -14.70 -16.13 -13.51
N SER A 328 -15.80 -15.80 -12.85
CA SER A 328 -17.03 -15.39 -13.56
C SER A 328 -17.79 -14.19 -13.01
N GLY A 329 -18.43 -13.42 -13.89
CA GLY A 329 -19.27 -12.29 -13.46
C GLY A 329 -18.45 -11.18 -12.80
N ILE A 330 -17.28 -10.87 -13.38
CA ILE A 330 -16.33 -9.93 -12.81
C ILE A 330 -16.26 -8.65 -13.66
N THR A 331 -16.45 -7.47 -13.08
CA THR A 331 -16.35 -6.22 -13.87
C THR A 331 -14.90 -5.94 -14.29
N TRP A 332 -13.96 -6.06 -13.35
CA TRP A 332 -12.54 -5.85 -13.60
C TRP A 332 -11.70 -6.96 -12.98
N LEU A 333 -10.99 -7.71 -13.82
CA LEU A 333 -10.13 -8.82 -13.43
C LEU A 333 -8.68 -8.49 -13.77
N TYR A 334 -7.79 -8.62 -12.79
CA TYR A 334 -6.34 -8.58 -13.00
C TYR A 334 -5.69 -9.86 -12.50
N LEU A 335 -4.91 -10.48 -13.38
CA LEU A 335 -4.09 -11.65 -13.09
C LEU A 335 -2.62 -11.29 -13.32
N GLU A 336 -1.75 -11.60 -12.36
CA GLU A 336 -0.31 -11.44 -12.49
C GLU A 336 0.41 -12.76 -12.19
N ARG A 337 1.23 -13.23 -13.14
CA ARG A 337 1.99 -14.50 -13.04
C ARG A 337 1.09 -15.72 -12.84
N ALA A 338 0.08 -15.86 -13.69
CA ALA A 338 -0.79 -17.04 -13.76
C ALA A 338 -0.61 -17.78 -15.10
N THR A 339 -1.04 -19.04 -15.14
CA THR A 339 -1.17 -19.84 -16.35
C THR A 339 -2.65 -19.99 -16.68
N VAL A 340 -3.07 -19.62 -17.90
CA VAL A 340 -4.44 -19.75 -18.39
C VAL A 340 -4.50 -20.91 -19.39
N MET A 341 -5.31 -21.93 -19.10
CA MET A 341 -5.34 -23.22 -19.85
C MET A 341 -6.71 -23.89 -19.74
N ALA A 342 -7.23 -24.58 -20.75
CA ALA A 342 -8.63 -25.06 -20.73
C ALA A 342 -8.89 -26.34 -19.93
N SER A 343 -7.86 -27.15 -19.69
CA SER A 343 -7.89 -28.39 -18.89
C SER A 343 -6.64 -28.48 -18.01
N ASP A 344 -6.75 -29.23 -16.91
CA ASP A 344 -5.58 -29.79 -16.24
C ASP A 344 -5.04 -30.91 -17.14
N ASP A 345 -4.29 -30.52 -18.17
CA ASP A 345 -3.37 -31.47 -18.78
C ASP A 345 -2.25 -31.62 -17.75
N ASP A 346 -2.42 -32.59 -16.86
CA ASP A 346 -1.34 -33.17 -16.09
C ASP A 346 -0.38 -33.81 -17.10
N GLU A 347 0.49 -33.00 -17.70
CA GLU A 347 1.81 -33.49 -18.03
C GLU A 347 2.48 -33.79 -16.69
N ASP A 348 2.18 -34.98 -16.19
CA ASP A 348 3.09 -35.74 -15.33
C ASP A 348 4.43 -35.71 -16.04
N VAL A 349 5.27 -34.76 -15.65
CA VAL A 349 6.69 -34.82 -15.95
C VAL A 349 7.13 -36.08 -15.21
N GLU A 350 7.21 -37.19 -15.95
CA GLU A 350 7.82 -38.45 -15.52
C GLU A 350 9.10 -38.07 -14.77
N GLU A 351 9.05 -38.16 -13.43
CA GLU A 351 10.23 -37.97 -12.61
C GLU A 351 11.11 -39.18 -12.90
N ASP A 352 12.12 -38.99 -13.76
CA ASP A 352 13.24 -39.90 -13.93
C ASP A 352 13.77 -40.23 -12.53
N ASN A 353 13.40 -41.43 -12.05
CA ASN A 353 13.82 -41.98 -10.78
C ASN A 353 15.29 -42.41 -10.89
N ASP A 354 16.19 -41.43 -10.93
CA ASP A 354 17.58 -41.67 -10.59
C ASP A 354 17.71 -41.65 -9.07
N ALA A 355 17.57 -42.85 -8.52
CA ALA A 355 17.91 -43.16 -7.15
C ALA A 355 19.40 -42.92 -6.91
N ASP A 356 19.77 -41.77 -6.34
CA ASP A 356 20.80 -41.73 -5.29
C ASP A 356 20.89 -40.37 -4.58
N ASP A 357 21.22 -40.47 -3.30
CA ASP A 357 21.72 -39.41 -2.40
C ASP A 357 20.70 -38.61 -1.54
N ASN A 358 20.54 -39.13 -0.33
CA ASN A 358 20.00 -38.46 0.85
C ASN A 358 20.74 -37.14 1.12
N SER A 359 20.09 -35.99 0.90
CA SER A 359 20.13 -34.77 1.76
C SER A 359 19.95 -33.45 1.01
N ARG A 360 18.89 -33.30 0.22
CA ARG A 360 18.35 -31.97 -0.16
C ARG A 360 16.92 -32.16 -0.60
N VAL A 361 15.95 -31.86 0.26
CA VAL A 361 14.56 -31.69 -0.18
C VAL A 361 14.55 -30.57 -1.21
N PRO A 362 14.30 -30.84 -2.51
CA PRO A 362 14.14 -29.78 -3.48
C PRO A 362 12.83 -29.08 -3.11
N GLN A 363 12.88 -27.80 -2.76
CA GLN A 363 11.69 -26.98 -2.67
C GLN A 363 11.11 -26.87 -4.09
N LYS A 364 10.19 -27.76 -4.46
CA LYS A 364 9.43 -27.68 -5.72
C LYS A 364 8.83 -26.26 -5.74
N PRO A 365 9.20 -25.39 -6.70
CA PRO A 365 8.64 -24.05 -6.77
C PRO A 365 7.12 -24.21 -6.85
N GLU A 366 6.40 -23.69 -5.85
CA GLU A 366 4.94 -23.79 -5.84
C GLU A 366 4.42 -23.26 -7.18
N ALA A 367 3.71 -24.12 -7.91
CA ALA A 367 3.27 -23.85 -9.26
C ALA A 367 2.44 -22.55 -9.31
N PRO A 368 2.59 -21.75 -10.39
CA PRO A 368 1.78 -20.55 -10.56
C PRO A 368 0.29 -20.90 -10.60
N LEU A 369 -0.56 -19.93 -10.25
CA LEU A 369 -2.02 -20.09 -10.32
C LEU A 369 -2.44 -20.57 -11.72
N ARG A 370 -3.09 -21.73 -11.78
CA ARG A 370 -3.75 -22.24 -13.00
C ARG A 370 -5.17 -21.67 -13.06
N VAL A 371 -5.57 -21.14 -14.21
CA VAL A 371 -6.90 -20.54 -14.42
C VAL A 371 -7.56 -21.20 -15.62
N GLN A 372 -8.69 -21.88 -15.38
CA GLN A 372 -9.30 -22.71 -16.41
C GLN A 372 -10.36 -22.00 -17.25
N ARG A 373 -11.20 -21.19 -16.61
CA ARG A 373 -12.31 -20.50 -17.29
C ARG A 373 -12.41 -19.07 -16.81
N ILE A 374 -12.42 -18.13 -17.76
CA ILE A 374 -12.62 -16.70 -17.52
C ILE A 374 -13.86 -16.27 -18.30
N GLN A 375 -14.96 -16.01 -17.61
CA GLN A 375 -16.24 -15.78 -18.29
C GLN A 375 -17.07 -14.61 -17.77
N ARG A 376 -17.79 -13.92 -18.65
CA ARG A 376 -18.62 -12.75 -18.29
C ARG A 376 -17.78 -11.68 -17.56
N VAL A 377 -16.71 -11.22 -18.23
CA VAL A 377 -15.78 -10.23 -17.67
C VAL A 377 -15.75 -8.95 -18.53
N SER A 378 -15.98 -7.78 -17.94
CA SER A 378 -15.98 -6.53 -18.71
C SER A 378 -14.55 -6.10 -19.09
N THR A 379 -13.60 -6.14 -18.16
CA THR A 379 -12.18 -5.90 -18.46
C THR A 379 -11.32 -6.95 -17.78
N CYS A 380 -10.57 -7.70 -18.58
CA CYS A 380 -9.59 -8.69 -18.14
C CYS A 380 -8.19 -8.20 -18.50
N GLN A 381 -7.33 -8.04 -17.49
CA GLN A 381 -5.95 -7.65 -17.66
C GLN A 381 -5.02 -8.74 -17.14
N LEU A 382 -4.15 -9.25 -18.02
CA LEU A 382 -3.13 -10.23 -17.71
C LEU A 382 -1.76 -9.55 -17.71
N GLY A 383 -0.96 -9.82 -16.67
CA GLY A 383 0.37 -9.27 -16.47
C GLY A 383 1.39 -10.37 -16.21
N ALA A 384 2.38 -10.54 -17.09
CA ALA A 384 3.38 -11.60 -16.93
C ALA A 384 2.76 -13.01 -16.80
N CYS A 385 1.67 -13.27 -17.52
CA CYS A 385 0.97 -14.55 -17.54
C CYS A 385 1.36 -15.39 -18.76
N SER A 386 1.15 -16.71 -18.68
CA SER A 386 1.19 -17.62 -19.83
C SER A 386 -0.24 -17.99 -20.23
N VAL A 387 -0.59 -17.86 -21.50
CA VAL A 387 -1.87 -18.31 -22.05
C VAL A 387 -1.57 -19.45 -23.01
N THR A 388 -1.91 -20.67 -22.60
CA THR A 388 -1.73 -21.87 -23.43
C THR A 388 -2.97 -22.19 -24.24
N ASP A 389 -4.15 -21.83 -23.72
CA ASP A 389 -5.41 -21.92 -24.45
C ASP A 389 -6.23 -20.63 -24.29
N SER A 390 -6.60 -20.03 -25.42
CA SER A 390 -7.44 -18.83 -25.49
C SER A 390 -8.95 -19.13 -25.49
N SER A 391 -9.35 -20.40 -25.63
CA SER A 391 -10.75 -20.85 -25.50
C SER A 391 -11.31 -20.65 -24.08
N CYS A 392 -10.43 -20.44 -23.09
CA CYS A 392 -10.76 -20.10 -21.71
C CYS A 392 -11.53 -18.79 -21.57
N PHE A 393 -11.40 -17.85 -22.51
CA PHE A 393 -12.03 -16.53 -22.45
C PHE A 393 -13.42 -16.57 -23.11
N ARG A 394 -14.47 -16.44 -22.29
CA ARG A 394 -15.87 -16.48 -22.74
C ARG A 394 -16.63 -15.20 -22.39
N ASN A 395 -17.10 -14.45 -23.39
CA ASN A 395 -17.80 -13.17 -23.18
C ASN A 395 -16.93 -12.16 -22.39
N VAL A 396 -15.69 -11.98 -22.84
CA VAL A 396 -14.76 -10.96 -22.30
C VAL A 396 -14.81 -9.73 -23.21
N GLN A 397 -15.25 -8.58 -22.69
CA GLN A 397 -15.43 -7.40 -23.54
C GLN A 397 -14.09 -6.74 -23.91
N ARG A 398 -13.16 -6.67 -22.94
CA ARG A 398 -11.83 -6.09 -23.14
C ARG A 398 -10.76 -6.99 -22.54
N LEU A 399 -9.81 -7.43 -23.36
CA LEU A 399 -8.65 -8.23 -22.96
C LEU A 399 -7.37 -7.39 -23.12
N ILE A 400 -6.59 -7.27 -22.05
CA ILE A 400 -5.32 -6.55 -22.03
C ILE A 400 -4.22 -7.53 -21.65
N LEU A 401 -3.32 -7.81 -22.57
CA LEU A 401 -2.15 -8.66 -22.39
C LEU A 401 -0.92 -7.76 -22.23
N LYS A 402 -0.26 -7.83 -21.08
CA LYS A 402 0.97 -7.10 -20.81
C LYS A 402 2.06 -8.06 -20.36
N ARG A 403 3.19 -8.10 -21.07
CA ARG A 403 4.31 -9.00 -20.75
C ARG A 403 3.92 -10.48 -20.70
N CYS A 404 2.88 -10.85 -21.44
CA CYS A 404 2.35 -12.21 -21.44
C CYS A 404 3.01 -13.08 -22.52
N LYS A 405 2.95 -14.39 -22.33
CA LYS A 405 3.38 -15.41 -23.29
C LYS A 405 2.17 -16.13 -23.88
N PHE A 406 2.10 -16.24 -25.20
CA PHE A 406 1.06 -16.99 -25.92
C PHE A 406 1.46 -17.24 -27.37
N ASP A 407 0.94 -18.31 -27.97
CA ASP A 407 1.21 -18.65 -29.38
C ASP A 407 -0.02 -18.40 -30.28
N ASP A 408 -1.23 -18.63 -29.76
CA ASP A 408 -2.47 -18.49 -30.52
C ASP A 408 -3.59 -17.83 -29.69
N LEU A 409 -4.36 -16.96 -30.37
CA LEU A 409 -5.55 -16.28 -29.87
C LEU A 409 -6.78 -16.53 -30.78
N GLY A 410 -6.68 -17.41 -31.78
CA GLY A 410 -7.75 -17.70 -32.74
C GLY A 410 -9.01 -18.29 -32.09
N ALA A 411 -8.87 -18.95 -30.94
CA ALA A 411 -10.00 -19.52 -30.19
C ALA A 411 -10.72 -18.52 -29.27
N LEU A 412 -10.35 -17.23 -29.29
CA LEU A 412 -11.06 -16.20 -28.53
C LEU A 412 -12.52 -16.08 -28.98
N THR A 413 -13.46 -16.12 -28.03
CA THR A 413 -14.84 -15.70 -28.31
C THR A 413 -14.90 -14.17 -28.39
N ALA A 414 -15.72 -13.62 -29.30
CA ALA A 414 -15.81 -12.19 -29.65
C ALA A 414 -15.38 -11.20 -28.54
N VAL A 415 -14.10 -10.83 -28.55
CA VAL A 415 -13.53 -9.79 -27.68
C VAL A 415 -13.68 -8.46 -28.39
N GLY A 416 -14.37 -7.49 -27.77
CA GLY A 416 -14.58 -6.17 -28.37
C GLY A 416 -13.30 -5.32 -28.48
N CYS A 417 -12.34 -5.55 -27.58
CA CYS A 417 -11.07 -4.83 -27.55
C CYS A 417 -9.93 -5.72 -27.03
N LEU A 418 -8.89 -5.93 -27.86
CA LEU A 418 -7.64 -6.59 -27.49
C LEU A 418 -6.50 -5.56 -27.43
N VAL A 419 -5.74 -5.55 -26.34
CA VAL A 419 -4.52 -4.76 -26.19
C VAL A 419 -3.36 -5.70 -25.93
N VAL A 420 -2.29 -5.62 -26.72
CA VAL A 420 -1.07 -6.42 -26.57
C VAL A 420 0.10 -5.48 -26.33
N ARG A 421 0.89 -5.73 -25.28
CA ARG A 421 2.08 -4.95 -24.93
C ARG A 421 3.21 -5.79 -24.37
N ASP A 422 4.42 -5.62 -24.88
CA ASP A 422 5.63 -6.33 -24.42
C ASP A 422 5.46 -7.87 -24.41
N CYS A 423 4.64 -8.46 -25.29
CA CYS A 423 4.30 -9.89 -25.26
C CYS A 423 5.25 -10.75 -26.11
N THR A 424 5.38 -12.03 -25.79
CA THR A 424 6.24 -12.99 -26.52
C THR A 424 5.53 -14.33 -26.76
N SER A 425 6.11 -15.20 -27.58
CA SER A 425 5.66 -16.59 -27.73
C SER A 425 5.92 -17.43 -26.47
N LEU A 426 5.26 -18.57 -26.33
CA LEU A 426 5.48 -19.48 -25.19
C LEU A 426 6.93 -19.97 -25.14
N GLY A 427 7.49 -20.32 -26.31
CA GLY A 427 8.90 -20.69 -26.49
C GLY A 427 9.89 -19.53 -26.40
N ASP A 428 9.41 -18.29 -26.26
CA ASP A 428 10.21 -17.04 -26.27
C ASP A 428 11.00 -16.79 -27.57
N GLU A 429 10.57 -17.43 -28.67
CA GLU A 429 11.19 -17.35 -29.99
C GLU A 429 10.90 -16.03 -30.72
N TRP A 430 9.73 -15.42 -30.49
CA TRP A 430 9.37 -14.14 -31.10
C TRP A 430 8.66 -13.20 -30.12
N ALA A 431 8.75 -11.90 -30.43
CA ALA A 431 8.01 -10.84 -29.78
C ALA A 431 6.78 -10.46 -30.60
N TRP A 432 5.64 -10.30 -29.93
CA TRP A 432 4.41 -9.79 -30.53
C TRP A 432 4.46 -8.27 -30.62
N PRO A 433 3.85 -7.66 -31.65
CA PRO A 433 3.80 -6.21 -31.78
C PRO A 433 2.91 -5.59 -30.69
N ASP A 434 3.29 -4.39 -30.24
CA ASP A 434 2.43 -3.55 -29.41
C ASP A 434 1.22 -3.09 -30.24
N ALA A 435 0.02 -3.54 -29.85
CA ALA A 435 -1.18 -3.36 -30.66
C ALA A 435 -2.42 -3.05 -29.81
N VAL A 436 -3.35 -2.30 -30.41
CA VAL A 436 -4.70 -2.07 -29.90
C VAL A 436 -5.68 -2.38 -31.01
N LEU A 437 -6.41 -3.48 -30.87
CA LEU A 437 -7.33 -4.02 -31.87
C LEU A 437 -8.75 -3.93 -31.32
N VAL A 438 -9.63 -3.26 -32.06
CA VAL A 438 -11.01 -2.96 -31.61
C VAL A 438 -11.99 -3.43 -32.66
N ASN A 439 -13.04 -4.14 -32.23
CA ASN A 439 -14.13 -4.64 -33.09
C ASN A 439 -13.64 -5.43 -34.32
N ARG A 440 -12.65 -6.32 -34.12
CA ARG A 440 -12.12 -7.23 -35.15
C ARG A 440 -12.55 -8.66 -34.85
N THR A 441 -12.57 -9.55 -35.84
CA THR A 441 -12.72 -10.99 -35.57
C THR A 441 -11.40 -11.56 -35.01
N PRO A 442 -11.43 -12.69 -34.28
CA PRO A 442 -10.19 -13.34 -33.81
C PRO A 442 -9.20 -13.62 -34.93
N GLU A 443 -9.67 -14.01 -36.11
CA GLU A 443 -8.82 -14.29 -37.29
C GLU A 443 -8.13 -13.03 -37.81
N ASP A 444 -8.87 -11.92 -37.93
CA ASP A 444 -8.31 -10.61 -38.30
C ASP A 444 -7.28 -10.14 -37.28
N MET A 445 -7.56 -10.31 -35.98
CA MET A 445 -6.62 -9.94 -34.92
C MET A 445 -5.33 -10.76 -35.03
N MET A 446 -5.45 -12.07 -35.26
CA MET A 446 -4.32 -12.96 -35.36
C MET A 446 -3.47 -12.65 -36.61
N ALA A 447 -4.10 -12.35 -37.75
CA ALA A 447 -3.40 -11.94 -38.97
C ALA A 447 -2.56 -10.66 -38.74
N VAL A 448 -3.10 -9.67 -38.03
CA VAL A 448 -2.36 -8.45 -37.66
C VAL A 448 -1.16 -8.77 -36.77
N LEU A 449 -1.35 -9.58 -35.72
CA LEU A 449 -0.27 -9.96 -34.80
C LEU A 449 0.83 -10.74 -35.51
N MET A 450 0.47 -11.69 -36.39
CA MET A 450 1.42 -12.50 -37.17
C MET A 450 2.22 -11.64 -38.15
N SER A 451 1.59 -10.64 -38.78
CA SER A 451 2.28 -9.73 -39.71
C SER A 451 3.32 -8.82 -39.03
N GLY A 452 3.12 -8.53 -37.74
CA GLY A 452 3.98 -7.62 -36.98
C GLY A 452 4.95 -8.31 -36.01
N ARG A 453 5.03 -9.64 -36.01
CA ARG A 453 5.94 -10.38 -35.11
C ARG A 453 7.41 -10.14 -35.48
N MET A 454 8.28 -10.14 -34.48
CA MET A 454 9.72 -10.01 -34.66
C MET A 454 10.43 -11.20 -34.01
N GLU A 455 11.33 -11.86 -34.73
CA GLU A 455 12.21 -12.88 -34.14
C GLU A 455 13.08 -12.25 -33.05
N LYS A 456 13.21 -12.94 -31.92
CA LYS A 456 14.13 -12.54 -30.86
C LYS A 456 15.53 -13.04 -31.21
N VAL A 457 16.47 -12.10 -31.33
CA VAL A 457 17.90 -12.37 -31.57
C VAL A 457 18.60 -12.74 -30.27
#